data_AF-C3ZZR2-F1
#
_entry.id   AF-C3ZZR2-F1
#
_cell.length_a   1.000
_cell.length_b   1.000
_cell.length_c   1.000
_cell.angle_alpha   90.00
_cell.angle_beta   90.00
_cell.angle_gamma   90.00
#
_symmetry.space_group_name_H-M   'P 1'
#
loop_
_entity.id
_entity.type
_entity.pdbx_description
1 polymer ?
#
loop_
_entity_poly.entity_id
_entity_poly.type
_entity_poly.pdbx_seq_one_letter_code
_entity_poly.pdbx_strand_id
1 'polypeptide(L)'
;MAPPTAMKRTPKVSVGSEYFIQDQQLHAANATTTLEHMCLLDIDSPPSMVRHSGITCTLGPASKEVPILVEMMKAGMNIARMNFSHGSHEYHAGTIANVREAEKLIKPFRPIAIALDTKGPEIRTGLIAGSGTGEVELKTGEEIRLTTNEDFYEKCDDKTLYVDYKNITKVMDKGGQVYIDDGLIQVTVKD
;
A
#
# COMPACT_ATOMS: atom_id res chain seq x y z
N MET A 1 -21.08 -42.50 -8.67
CA MET A 1 -19.64 -42.48 -8.98
C MET A 1 -19.03 -41.30 -8.26
N ALA A 2 -18.15 -41.55 -7.29
CA ALA A 2 -17.45 -40.51 -6.55
C ALA A 2 -16.24 -40.00 -7.37
N PRO A 3 -15.86 -38.71 -7.26
CA PRO A 3 -14.67 -38.19 -7.94
C PRO A 3 -13.38 -38.74 -7.29
N PRO A 4 -12.28 -38.84 -8.04
CA PRO A 4 -11.05 -39.44 -7.54
C PRO A 4 -10.39 -38.54 -6.49
N THR A 5 -10.06 -39.15 -5.36
CA THR A 5 -9.33 -38.55 -4.23
C THR A 5 -7.98 -38.03 -4.69
N ALA A 6 -7.70 -36.75 -4.48
CA ALA A 6 -6.39 -36.16 -4.74
C ALA A 6 -5.30 -36.90 -3.94
N MET A 7 -4.28 -37.40 -4.63
CA MET A 7 -3.11 -38.07 -4.04
C MET A 7 -2.47 -37.15 -2.98
N LYS A 8 -2.46 -37.60 -1.73
CA LYS A 8 -1.55 -37.08 -0.70
C LYS A 8 -0.13 -37.37 -1.19
N ARG A 9 0.67 -36.32 -1.46
CA ARG A 9 2.12 -36.46 -1.65
C ARG A 9 2.70 -37.00 -0.36
N THR A 10 3.04 -38.28 -0.34
CA THR A 10 3.93 -38.85 0.67
C THR A 10 5.32 -38.24 0.49
N PRO A 11 6.03 -37.88 1.57
CA PRO A 11 7.42 -37.48 1.45
C PRO A 11 8.20 -38.70 0.97
N LYS A 12 8.80 -38.59 -0.22
CA LYS A 12 9.78 -39.57 -0.69
C LYS A 12 11.00 -39.47 0.23
N VAL A 13 11.17 -40.45 1.11
CA VAL A 13 12.46 -40.68 1.76
C VAL A 13 13.34 -41.39 0.72
N SER A 14 14.28 -40.66 0.11
CA SER A 14 15.30 -41.23 -0.77
C SER A 14 16.48 -41.72 0.06
N VAL A 15 16.85 -42.97 -0.14
CA VAL A 15 17.99 -43.62 0.51
C VAL A 15 19.28 -43.24 -0.22
N GLY A 16 20.19 -42.54 0.48
CA GLY A 16 21.66 -42.58 0.30
C GLY A 16 22.34 -41.54 -0.62
N SER A 17 22.75 -40.39 -0.08
CA SER A 17 24.02 -39.68 -0.38
C SER A 17 24.15 -38.41 0.49
N GLU A 18 25.36 -37.88 0.63
CA GLU A 18 25.88 -36.84 1.55
C GLU A 18 25.20 -35.45 1.60
N TYR A 19 23.98 -35.25 1.08
CA TYR A 19 23.39 -33.91 0.91
C TYR A 19 22.01 -33.78 1.55
N PHE A 20 21.95 -33.76 2.89
CA PHE A 20 20.77 -33.30 3.62
C PHE A 20 20.83 -31.77 3.79
N ILE A 21 19.98 -31.06 3.07
CA ILE A 21 19.78 -29.61 3.26
C ILE A 21 18.83 -29.43 4.46
N GLN A 22 19.25 -28.62 5.44
CA GLN A 22 18.39 -28.32 6.58
C GLN A 22 17.35 -27.26 6.19
N ASP A 23 16.08 -27.51 6.51
CA ASP A 23 14.98 -26.58 6.26
C ASP A 23 15.10 -25.30 7.12
N GLN A 24 14.33 -24.27 6.74
CA GLN A 24 14.16 -23.02 7.51
C GLN A 24 15.46 -22.29 7.81
N GLN A 25 16.46 -22.43 6.92
CA GLN A 25 17.78 -21.83 7.09
C GLN A 25 18.48 -22.25 8.39
N LEU A 26 18.21 -23.45 8.91
CA LEU A 26 18.71 -23.88 10.22
C LEU A 26 20.25 -23.92 10.29
N HIS A 27 20.91 -24.21 9.16
CA HIS A 27 22.37 -24.15 9.08
C HIS A 27 22.88 -22.72 9.29
N ALA A 28 22.31 -21.75 8.58
CA ALA A 28 22.61 -20.34 8.75
C ALA A 28 22.23 -19.83 10.16
N ALA A 29 21.13 -20.34 10.74
CA ALA A 29 20.68 -19.95 12.07
C ALA A 29 21.64 -20.35 13.20
N ASN A 30 22.47 -21.38 12.98
CA ASN A 30 23.48 -21.83 13.94
C ASN A 30 24.85 -21.15 13.76
N ALA A 31 24.97 -20.18 12.83
CA ALA A 31 26.19 -19.42 12.61
C ALA A 31 26.62 -18.64 13.86
N THR A 32 27.93 -18.47 14.02
CA THR A 32 28.50 -17.76 15.17
C THR A 32 28.56 -16.25 14.98
N THR A 33 28.49 -15.79 13.73
CA THR A 33 28.52 -14.37 13.37
C THR A 33 27.45 -14.03 12.33
N THR A 34 27.06 -12.76 12.24
CA THR A 34 26.13 -12.29 11.20
C THR A 34 26.69 -12.45 9.79
N LEU A 35 28.01 -12.27 9.61
CA LEU A 35 28.64 -12.45 8.31
C LEU A 35 28.55 -13.92 7.87
N GLU A 36 28.87 -14.85 8.76
CA GLU A 36 28.73 -16.29 8.51
C GLU A 36 27.26 -16.66 8.24
N HIS A 37 26.31 -16.14 9.02
CA HIS A 37 24.89 -16.32 8.76
C HIS A 37 24.49 -15.92 7.34
N MET A 38 24.92 -14.74 6.87
CA MET A 38 24.63 -14.26 5.51
C MET A 38 25.29 -15.13 4.44
N CYS A 39 26.51 -15.63 4.68
CA CYS A 39 27.20 -16.54 3.77
C CYS A 39 26.54 -17.91 3.68
N LEU A 40 25.84 -18.34 4.74
CA LEU A 40 25.19 -19.65 4.84
C LEU A 40 23.71 -19.65 4.40
N LEU A 41 23.16 -18.50 4.01
CA LEU A 41 21.80 -18.45 3.45
C LEU A 41 21.72 -19.26 2.16
N ASP A 42 20.72 -20.13 2.09
CA ASP A 42 20.58 -21.12 1.02
C ASP A 42 19.19 -21.03 0.36
N ILE A 43 19.15 -20.78 -0.95
CA ILE A 43 17.89 -20.70 -1.70
C ILE A 43 17.19 -22.05 -1.86
N ASP A 44 17.93 -23.15 -1.69
CA ASP A 44 17.42 -24.52 -1.77
C ASP A 44 16.87 -25.00 -0.41
N SER A 45 17.10 -24.25 0.67
CA SER A 45 16.52 -24.51 2.00
C SER A 45 15.07 -24.01 2.05
N PRO A 46 14.06 -24.90 2.12
CA PRO A 46 12.67 -24.49 2.07
C PRO A 46 12.25 -23.74 3.35
N PRO A 47 11.38 -22.72 3.25
CA PRO A 47 10.90 -21.97 4.41
C PRO A 47 9.84 -22.74 5.21
N SER A 48 9.50 -22.22 6.39
CA SER A 48 8.35 -22.72 7.17
C SER A 48 7.03 -22.51 6.41
N MET A 49 6.08 -23.43 6.60
CA MET A 49 4.71 -23.29 6.10
C MET A 49 3.94 -22.16 6.81
N VAL A 50 4.35 -21.76 8.01
CA VAL A 50 3.71 -20.71 8.80
C VAL A 50 4.36 -19.37 8.46
N ARG A 51 3.54 -18.44 7.96
CA ARG A 51 3.94 -17.05 7.76
C ARG A 51 3.62 -16.23 9.01
N HIS A 52 4.63 -15.61 9.60
CA HIS A 52 4.48 -14.84 10.84
C HIS A 52 4.06 -13.38 10.61
N SER A 53 4.61 -12.72 9.59
CA SER A 53 4.26 -11.32 9.28
C SER A 53 2.83 -11.22 8.77
N GLY A 54 2.08 -10.18 9.13
CA GLY A 54 0.75 -9.91 8.57
C GLY A 54 0.81 -9.25 7.18
N ILE A 55 -0.23 -9.40 6.37
CA ILE A 55 -0.44 -8.62 5.13
C ILE A 55 -1.60 -7.66 5.33
N THR A 56 -1.34 -6.40 5.07
CA THR A 56 -2.34 -5.33 5.00
C THR A 56 -2.55 -4.95 3.54
N CYS A 57 -3.80 -4.89 3.09
CA CYS A 57 -4.15 -4.49 1.74
C CYS A 57 -5.03 -3.25 1.78
N THR A 58 -4.66 -2.20 1.05
CA THR A 58 -5.52 -1.02 0.83
C THR A 58 -6.61 -1.38 -0.15
N LEU A 59 -7.87 -1.16 0.22
CA LEU A 59 -9.00 -1.44 -0.64
C LEU A 59 -9.38 -0.23 -1.48
N GLY A 60 -9.79 -0.49 -2.72
CA GLY A 60 -10.16 0.54 -3.68
C GLY A 60 -11.06 -0.02 -4.79
N PRO A 61 -11.27 0.73 -5.88
CA PRO A 61 -12.15 0.32 -6.99
C PRO A 61 -11.83 -1.07 -7.57
N ALA A 62 -10.55 -1.45 -7.61
CA ALA A 62 -10.11 -2.75 -8.14
C ALA A 62 -10.32 -3.94 -7.18
N SER A 63 -10.59 -3.70 -5.90
CA SER A 63 -10.51 -4.72 -4.84
C SER A 63 -11.69 -4.74 -3.86
N LYS A 64 -12.71 -3.90 -4.06
CA LYS A 64 -13.86 -3.78 -3.15
C LYS A 64 -14.95 -4.84 -3.34
N GLU A 65 -14.95 -5.54 -4.47
CA GLU A 65 -16.00 -6.53 -4.80
C GLU A 65 -15.79 -7.84 -4.02
N VAL A 66 -16.88 -8.43 -3.52
CA VAL A 66 -16.85 -9.62 -2.65
C VAL A 66 -16.03 -10.79 -3.25
N PRO A 67 -16.18 -11.17 -4.53
CA PRO A 67 -15.39 -12.27 -5.10
C PRO A 67 -13.88 -12.00 -5.07
N ILE A 68 -13.47 -10.76 -5.31
CA ILE A 68 -12.06 -10.36 -5.29
C ILE A 68 -11.53 -10.40 -3.86
N LEU A 69 -12.30 -9.89 -2.90
CA LEU A 69 -11.96 -9.94 -1.48
C LEU A 69 -11.75 -11.37 -0.98
N VAL A 70 -12.60 -12.31 -1.41
CA VAL A 70 -12.44 -13.74 -1.07
C VAL A 70 -11.10 -14.28 -1.58
N GLU A 71 -10.71 -13.97 -2.82
CA GLU A 71 -9.42 -14.40 -3.36
C GLU A 71 -8.24 -13.72 -2.67
N MET A 72 -8.34 -12.43 -2.33
CA MET A 72 -7.32 -11.72 -1.54
C MET A 72 -7.13 -12.34 -0.15
N MET A 73 -8.22 -12.69 0.53
CA MET A 73 -8.17 -13.38 1.84
C MET A 73 -7.54 -14.78 1.72
N LYS A 74 -7.84 -15.51 0.65
CA LYS A 74 -7.21 -16.82 0.37
C LYS A 74 -5.72 -16.67 0.12
N ALA A 75 -5.33 -15.65 -0.65
CA ALA A 75 -3.95 -15.32 -0.98
C ALA A 75 -3.13 -14.83 0.21
N GLY A 76 -3.77 -14.38 1.30
CA GLY A 76 -3.10 -14.12 2.58
C GLY A 76 -3.38 -12.76 3.22
N MET A 77 -4.32 -11.96 2.71
CA MET A 77 -4.72 -10.70 3.34
C MET A 77 -5.21 -10.93 4.77
N ASN A 78 -4.70 -10.15 5.73
CA ASN A 78 -5.09 -10.17 7.14
C ASN A 78 -5.83 -8.91 7.57
N ILE A 79 -5.48 -7.77 6.98
CA ILE A 79 -6.02 -6.45 7.35
C ILE A 79 -6.49 -5.75 6.08
N ALA A 80 -7.77 -5.37 6.05
CA ALA A 80 -8.34 -4.48 5.04
C ALA A 80 -8.16 -3.03 5.50
N ARG A 81 -7.30 -2.28 4.81
CA ARG A 81 -7.07 -0.85 5.05
C ARG A 81 -8.01 -0.01 4.19
N MET A 82 -8.78 0.86 4.85
CA MET A 82 -9.61 1.87 4.21
C MET A 82 -8.88 3.21 4.26
N ASN A 83 -8.50 3.76 3.11
CA ASN A 83 -7.84 5.06 3.04
C ASN A 83 -8.88 6.19 2.96
N PHE A 84 -9.06 6.96 4.04
CA PHE A 84 -10.00 8.09 4.08
C PHE A 84 -9.47 9.39 3.48
N SER A 85 -8.26 9.42 2.91
CA SER A 85 -7.87 10.54 2.05
C SER A 85 -8.73 10.61 0.78
N HIS A 86 -9.46 9.54 0.44
CA HIS A 86 -10.40 9.47 -0.68
C HIS A 86 -11.71 8.77 -0.29
N GLY A 87 -12.75 8.95 -1.12
CA GLY A 87 -14.03 8.27 -0.97
C GLY A 87 -14.95 8.89 0.09
N SER A 88 -16.26 8.69 -0.06
CA SER A 88 -17.26 9.13 0.90
C SER A 88 -17.46 8.10 2.02
N HIS A 89 -18.18 8.48 3.08
CA HIS A 89 -18.55 7.55 4.15
C HIS A 89 -19.38 6.37 3.61
N GLU A 90 -20.28 6.61 2.66
CA GLU A 90 -21.12 5.60 2.03
C GLU A 90 -20.27 4.59 1.24
N TYR A 91 -19.24 5.08 0.53
CA TYR A 91 -18.28 4.23 -0.18
C TYR A 91 -17.55 3.28 0.77
N HIS A 92 -17.03 3.82 1.87
CA HIS A 92 -16.31 3.02 2.87
C HIS A 92 -17.24 2.07 3.62
N ALA A 93 -18.46 2.49 3.95
CA ALA A 93 -19.47 1.64 4.58
C ALA A 93 -19.83 0.44 3.69
N GLY A 94 -20.02 0.66 2.37
CA GLY A 94 -20.23 -0.42 1.41
C GLY A 94 -19.05 -1.38 1.33
N THR A 95 -17.82 -0.85 1.34
CA THR A 95 -16.60 -1.67 1.31
C THR A 95 -16.45 -2.49 2.60
N ILE A 96 -16.77 -1.92 3.77
CA ILE A 96 -16.79 -2.64 5.06
C ILE A 96 -17.81 -3.79 5.02
N ALA A 97 -19.01 -3.54 4.48
CA ALA A 97 -20.04 -4.56 4.33
C ALA A 97 -19.54 -5.72 3.46
N ASN A 98 -18.93 -5.41 2.31
CA ASN A 98 -18.36 -6.41 1.40
C ASN A 98 -17.24 -7.23 2.06
N VAL A 99 -16.36 -6.60 2.85
CA VAL A 99 -15.31 -7.31 3.60
C VAL A 99 -15.93 -8.30 4.59
N ARG A 100 -16.96 -7.89 5.33
CA ARG A 100 -17.66 -8.76 6.30
C ARG A 100 -18.46 -9.87 5.63
N GLU A 101 -18.94 -9.64 4.41
CA GLU A 101 -19.56 -10.69 3.60
C GLU A 101 -18.51 -11.71 3.12
N ALA A 102 -17.41 -11.25 2.52
CA ALA A 102 -16.32 -12.10 2.04
C ALA A 102 -15.72 -12.97 3.17
N GLU A 103 -15.55 -12.42 4.37
CA GLU A 103 -15.05 -13.13 5.56
C GLU A 103 -15.94 -14.33 5.95
N LYS A 104 -17.25 -14.27 5.70
CA LYS A 104 -18.17 -15.40 5.97
C LYS A 104 -18.00 -16.54 4.96
N LEU A 105 -17.56 -16.21 3.74
CA LEU A 105 -17.44 -17.15 2.63
C LEU A 105 -16.14 -17.95 2.64
N ILE A 106 -15.09 -17.45 3.31
CA ILE A 106 -13.79 -18.14 3.36
C ILE A 106 -13.81 -19.35 4.30
N LYS A 107 -13.18 -20.45 3.85
CA LYS A 107 -12.97 -21.68 4.63
C LYS A 107 -11.50 -22.15 4.47
N PRO A 108 -10.82 -22.57 5.56
CA PRO A 108 -11.23 -22.39 6.95
C PRO A 108 -11.39 -20.91 7.29
N PHE A 109 -12.16 -20.61 8.33
CA PHE A 109 -12.35 -19.24 8.80
C PHE A 109 -10.99 -18.61 9.14
N ARG A 110 -10.77 -17.39 8.67
CA ARG A 110 -9.61 -16.57 9.01
C ARG A 110 -10.11 -15.18 9.40
N PRO A 111 -9.84 -14.70 10.62
CA PRO A 111 -10.25 -13.36 11.03
C PRO A 111 -9.62 -12.30 10.13
N ILE A 112 -10.42 -11.31 9.72
CA ILE A 112 -9.97 -10.16 8.96
C ILE A 112 -10.19 -8.88 9.78
N ALA A 113 -9.10 -8.18 10.07
CA ALA A 113 -9.17 -6.86 10.68
C ALA A 113 -9.54 -5.82 9.63
N ILE A 114 -10.24 -4.76 10.06
CA ILE A 114 -10.51 -3.58 9.24
C ILE A 114 -9.79 -2.41 9.91
N ALA A 115 -8.89 -1.77 9.18
CA ALA A 115 -8.14 -0.61 9.62
C ALA A 115 -8.69 0.64 8.93
N LEU A 116 -9.04 1.63 9.73
CA LEU A 116 -9.33 2.99 9.27
C LEU A 116 -8.02 3.75 9.20
N ASP A 117 -7.65 4.22 8.01
CA ASP A 117 -6.53 5.14 7.85
C ASP A 117 -7.06 6.56 7.64
N THR A 118 -6.69 7.47 8.54
CA THR A 118 -7.18 8.84 8.55
C THR A 118 -6.47 9.68 7.50
N LYS A 119 -7.17 10.63 6.89
CA LYS A 119 -6.55 11.63 6.00
C LYS A 119 -5.38 12.37 6.66
N GLY A 120 -5.46 12.64 7.96
CA GLY A 120 -4.43 13.42 8.67
C GLY A 120 -4.34 14.88 8.19
N PRO A 121 -3.29 15.62 8.62
CA PRO A 121 -3.08 17.03 8.27
C PRO A 121 -2.42 17.17 6.89
N GLU A 122 -2.95 16.49 5.88
CA GLU A 122 -2.46 16.62 4.50
C GLU A 122 -2.78 17.99 3.92
N ILE A 123 -1.79 18.59 3.25
CA ILE A 123 -1.99 19.78 2.41
C ILE A 123 -2.33 19.30 1.01
N ARG A 124 -3.45 19.75 0.45
CA ARG A 124 -3.91 19.40 -0.89
C ARG A 124 -4.00 20.63 -1.78
N THR A 125 -3.78 20.41 -3.07
CA THR A 125 -3.96 21.42 -4.10
C THR A 125 -5.42 21.53 -4.52
N GLY A 126 -5.75 22.61 -5.25
CA GLY A 126 -7.05 22.74 -5.91
C GLY A 126 -7.18 21.86 -7.17
N LEU A 127 -8.31 22.02 -7.87
CA LEU A 127 -8.60 21.38 -9.15
C LEU A 127 -7.97 22.17 -10.31
N ILE A 128 -7.39 21.45 -11.27
CA ILE A 128 -6.82 22.04 -12.48
C ILE A 128 -7.95 22.35 -13.48
N ALA A 129 -8.14 23.63 -13.81
CA ALA A 129 -9.18 24.10 -14.72
C ALA A 129 -10.59 23.51 -14.46
N GLY A 130 -10.96 23.34 -13.19
CA GLY A 130 -12.26 22.81 -12.75
C GLY A 130 -12.39 21.30 -12.84
N SER A 131 -11.33 20.60 -13.22
CA SER A 131 -11.33 19.15 -13.38
C SER A 131 -10.45 18.47 -12.32
N GLY A 132 -10.98 17.41 -11.71
CA GLY A 132 -10.21 16.49 -10.86
C GLY A 132 -9.29 15.55 -11.63
N THR A 133 -9.38 15.53 -12.96
CA THR A 133 -8.47 14.81 -13.87
C THR A 133 -7.75 15.78 -14.80
N GLY A 134 -7.83 17.09 -14.53
CA GLY A 134 -7.08 18.09 -15.27
C GLY A 134 -5.61 17.94 -14.92
N GLU A 135 -4.75 18.07 -15.93
CA GLU A 135 -3.31 18.04 -15.77
C GLU A 135 -2.73 19.33 -16.31
N VAL A 136 -1.62 19.77 -15.71
CA VAL A 136 -0.88 20.93 -16.17
C VAL A 136 0.61 20.64 -16.10
N GLU A 137 1.34 21.06 -17.14
CA GLU A 137 2.79 20.89 -17.21
C GLU A 137 3.47 22.10 -16.59
N LEU A 138 4.32 21.87 -15.59
CA LEU A 138 5.19 22.88 -15.01
C LEU A 138 6.58 22.75 -15.61
N LYS A 139 7.08 23.83 -16.22
CA LYS A 139 8.41 23.84 -16.84
C LYS A 139 9.45 24.34 -15.86
N THR A 140 10.61 23.69 -15.87
CA THR A 140 11.73 24.08 -15.01
C THR A 140 12.16 25.51 -15.31
N GLY A 141 12.26 26.32 -14.25
CA GLY A 141 12.66 27.73 -14.32
C GLY A 141 11.50 28.71 -14.46
N GLU A 142 10.29 28.24 -14.79
CA GLU A 142 9.09 29.07 -14.75
C GLU A 142 8.61 29.30 -13.31
N GLU A 143 7.90 30.41 -13.11
CA GLU A 143 7.37 30.79 -11.81
C GLU A 143 5.89 30.39 -11.70
N ILE A 144 5.53 29.84 -10.54
CA ILE A 144 4.15 29.52 -10.19
C ILE A 144 3.80 30.20 -8.88
N ARG A 145 2.60 30.76 -8.81
CA ARG A 145 2.07 31.39 -7.61
C ARG A 145 1.26 30.40 -6.80
N LEU A 146 1.69 30.13 -5.57
CA LEU A 146 0.90 29.42 -4.57
C LEU A 146 -0.08 30.40 -3.90
N THR A 147 -1.35 30.03 -3.80
CA THR A 147 -2.39 30.88 -3.20
C THR A 147 -3.29 30.10 -2.24
N THR A 148 -3.76 30.77 -1.19
CA THR A 148 -4.79 30.23 -0.28
C THR A 148 -6.16 30.87 -0.52
N ASN A 149 -6.32 31.65 -1.61
CA ASN A 149 -7.60 32.24 -1.98
C ASN A 149 -8.51 31.17 -2.58
N GLU A 150 -9.63 30.89 -1.89
CA GLU A 150 -10.64 29.89 -2.27
C GLU A 150 -11.25 30.15 -3.67
N ASP A 151 -11.21 31.38 -4.20
CA ASP A 151 -11.64 31.70 -5.57
C ASP A 151 -10.87 30.95 -6.66
N PHE A 152 -9.67 30.46 -6.33
CA PHE A 152 -8.79 29.69 -7.21
C PHE A 152 -8.88 28.18 -6.99
N TYR A 153 -9.72 27.70 -6.06
CA TYR A 153 -9.85 26.26 -5.78
C TYR A 153 -10.14 25.45 -7.04
N GLU A 154 -10.98 25.94 -7.95
CA GLU A 154 -11.30 25.27 -9.23
C GLU A 154 -10.56 25.87 -10.44
N LYS A 155 -9.61 26.78 -10.23
CA LYS A 155 -8.97 27.55 -11.31
C LYS A 155 -7.45 27.44 -11.26
N CYS A 156 -6.95 26.28 -10.83
CA CYS A 156 -5.51 26.04 -10.85
C CYS A 156 -5.02 25.82 -12.29
N ASP A 157 -3.84 26.35 -12.60
CA ASP A 157 -3.18 26.27 -13.90
C ASP A 157 -1.64 26.31 -13.74
N ASP A 158 -0.92 26.56 -14.83
CA ASP A 158 0.55 26.61 -14.88
C ASP A 158 1.13 27.83 -14.14
N LYS A 159 0.29 28.80 -13.78
CA LYS A 159 0.69 30.07 -13.18
C LYS A 159 0.20 30.23 -11.75
N THR A 160 -0.94 29.64 -11.39
CA THR A 160 -1.53 29.75 -10.06
C THR A 160 -2.00 28.40 -9.56
N LEU A 161 -1.54 28.04 -8.36
CA LEU A 161 -1.90 26.80 -7.67
C LEU A 161 -2.51 27.12 -6.30
N TYR A 162 -3.76 26.72 -6.10
CA TYR A 162 -4.39 26.79 -4.78
C TYR A 162 -3.84 25.71 -3.85
N VAL A 163 -3.65 26.05 -2.57
CA VAL A 163 -3.35 25.11 -1.48
C VAL A 163 -4.30 25.33 -0.29
N ASP A 164 -4.75 24.25 0.33
CA ASP A 164 -5.73 24.30 1.43
C ASP A 164 -5.14 24.67 2.81
N TYR A 165 -3.82 24.83 2.90
CA TYR A 165 -3.14 25.22 4.13
C TYR A 165 -3.02 26.74 4.30
N LYS A 166 -4.02 27.34 4.94
CA LYS A 166 -4.14 28.81 5.14
C LYS A 166 -2.97 29.48 5.85
N ASN A 167 -2.18 28.73 6.64
CA ASN A 167 -1.03 29.26 7.37
C ASN A 167 0.31 29.04 6.64
N ILE A 168 0.31 28.58 5.37
CA ILE A 168 1.54 28.29 4.62
C ILE A 168 2.50 29.48 4.59
N THR A 169 1.98 30.69 4.38
CA THR A 169 2.77 31.93 4.30
C THR A 169 3.39 32.36 5.63
N LYS A 170 2.96 31.78 6.75
CA LYS A 170 3.51 32.08 8.09
C LYS A 170 4.62 31.11 8.50
N VAL A 171 4.71 29.96 7.85
CA VAL A 171 5.66 28.90 8.20
C VAL A 171 6.74 28.69 7.15
N MET A 172 6.64 29.40 6.02
CA MET A 172 7.60 29.32 4.93
C MET A 172 8.37 30.62 4.82
N ASP A 173 9.68 30.47 4.68
CA ASP A 173 10.60 31.57 4.40
C ASP A 173 11.11 31.50 2.96
N LYS A 174 11.65 32.61 2.47
CA LYS A 174 12.36 32.67 1.19
C LYS A 174 13.47 31.61 1.13
N GLY A 175 13.54 30.88 0.03
CA GLY A 175 14.42 29.72 -0.14
C GLY A 175 13.84 28.41 0.40
N GLY A 176 12.68 28.43 1.06
CA GLY A 176 11.95 27.24 1.47
C GLY A 176 11.54 26.39 0.27
N GLN A 177 11.44 25.07 0.48
CA GLN A 177 11.08 24.11 -0.55
C GLN A 177 9.66 23.61 -0.34
N VAL A 178 8.87 23.58 -1.41
CA VAL A 178 7.55 22.96 -1.44
C VAL A 178 7.62 21.79 -2.39
N TYR A 179 7.14 20.65 -1.90
CA TYR A 179 7.04 19.40 -2.65
C TYR A 179 5.59 19.16 -3.03
N ILE A 180 5.36 18.87 -4.30
CA ILE A 180 4.03 18.65 -4.89
C ILE A 180 4.05 17.26 -5.55
N ASP A 181 2.92 16.57 -5.51
CA ASP A 181 2.71 15.25 -6.13
C ASP A 181 3.74 14.21 -5.67
N ASP A 182 3.59 13.75 -4.42
CA ASP A 182 4.48 12.77 -3.77
C ASP A 182 5.99 13.12 -3.83
N GLY A 183 6.29 14.42 -3.98
CA GLY A 183 7.65 14.96 -4.03
C GLY A 183 8.30 14.90 -5.41
N LEU A 184 7.57 14.59 -6.47
CA LEU A 184 8.06 14.58 -7.84
C LEU A 184 8.33 16.00 -8.37
N ILE A 185 7.57 16.98 -7.90
CA ILE A 185 7.74 18.39 -8.24
C ILE A 185 8.27 19.13 -7.02
N GLN A 186 9.33 19.90 -7.22
CA GLN A 186 9.89 20.80 -6.22
C GLN A 186 9.83 22.23 -6.72
N VAL A 187 9.23 23.11 -5.93
CA VAL A 187 9.32 24.56 -6.12
C VAL A 187 10.05 25.20 -4.95
N THR A 188 10.70 26.33 -5.22
CA THR A 188 11.46 27.08 -4.21
C THR A 188 10.82 28.44 -4.03
N VAL A 189 10.52 28.81 -2.78
CA VAL A 189 9.89 30.09 -2.45
C VAL A 189 10.84 31.23 -2.80
N LYS A 190 10.42 32.12 -3.71
CA LYS A 190 11.19 33.31 -4.11
C LYS A 190 10.83 34.56 -3.31
N ASP A 191 9.55 34.72 -3.00
CA ASP A 191 8.93 35.88 -2.34
C ASP A 191 7.65 35.50 -1.59
#